data_AF-I6B216-F1
#
_entry.id   AF-I6B216-F1
#
_cell.length_a   1.000
_cell.length_b   1.000
_cell.length_c   1.000
_cell.angle_alpha   90.00
_cell.angle_beta   90.00
_cell.angle_gamma   90.00
#
_symmetry.space_group_name_H-M   'P 1'
#
loop_
_entity.id
_entity.type
_entity.pdbx_description
1 polymer ?
#
loop_
_entity_poly.entity_id
_entity_poly.type
_entity_poly.pdbx_seq_one_letter_code
_entity_poly.pdbx_strand_id
1 'polypeptide(L)' 'MSHAIDNSRTTVTSLPPDWLEIVREKVAGLRYGVVQIVVHDGKVTQIERTEKTRLQKD' A
#
# COMPACT_ATOMS: atom_id res chain seq x y z
N MET A 1 21.86 34.72 21.05
CA MET A 1 20.39 34.56 20.88
C MET A 1 20.14 34.20 19.42
N SER A 2 19.44 33.17 18.99
CA SER A 2 19.04 31.87 19.53
C SER A 2 18.61 31.08 18.29
N HIS A 3 19.25 29.93 18.07
CA HIS A 3 18.81 28.77 17.31
C HIS A 3 17.84 28.99 16.11
N ALA A 4 18.40 29.10 14.92
CA ALA A 4 17.75 28.56 13.73
C ALA A 4 17.96 27.04 13.75
N ILE A 5 16.93 26.29 14.15
CA ILE A 5 16.93 24.84 14.04
C ILE A 5 16.59 24.47 12.59
N ASP A 6 17.61 23.97 11.91
CA ASP A 6 17.58 23.42 10.56
C ASP A 6 16.59 22.25 10.48
N ASN A 7 15.56 22.39 9.64
CA ASN A 7 14.61 21.34 9.32
C ASN A 7 15.22 20.44 8.22
N SER A 8 16.32 19.77 8.54
CA SER A 8 16.86 18.67 7.73
C SER A 8 15.98 17.45 7.94
N ARG A 9 14.79 17.46 7.30
CA ARG A 9 13.98 16.26 7.12
C ARG A 9 14.74 15.36 6.16
N THR A 10 15.60 14.52 6.71
CA THR A 10 16.31 13.45 6.03
C THR A 10 15.29 12.68 5.18
N THR A 11 15.34 12.85 3.87
CA THR A 11 14.69 11.93 2.94
C THR A 11 15.47 10.62 3.03
N VAL A 12 15.17 9.82 4.05
CA VAL A 12 15.49 8.41 4.01
C VAL A 12 14.75 7.86 2.80
N THR A 13 15.47 7.65 1.71
CA THR A 13 15.05 6.78 0.61
C THR A 13 15.03 5.37 1.19
N SER A 14 14.09 5.08 2.09
CA SER A 14 13.80 3.73 2.52
C SER A 14 13.18 3.04 1.31
N LEU A 15 13.81 1.96 0.86
CA LEU A 15 13.21 1.10 -0.17
C LEU A 15 11.76 0.82 0.23
N PRO A 16 10.81 0.88 -0.74
CA PRO A 16 9.42 0.59 -0.43
C PRO A 16 9.36 -0.79 0.22
N PRO A 17 8.60 -0.96 1.32
CA PRO A 17 8.45 -2.26 1.96
C PRO A 17 8.03 -3.32 0.94
N ASP A 18 8.57 -4.53 1.03
CA ASP A 18 8.31 -5.64 0.09
C ASP A 18 6.81 -5.87 -0.19
N TRP A 19 5.96 -5.63 0.80
CA TRP A 19 4.51 -5.76 0.68
C TRP A 19 3.88 -4.75 -0.28
N LEU A 20 4.49 -3.57 -0.47
CA LEU A 20 3.98 -2.53 -1.34
C LEU A 20 4.14 -2.89 -2.83
N GLU A 21 5.22 -3.58 -3.17
CA GLU A 21 5.41 -4.12 -4.53
C GLU A 21 4.37 -5.20 -4.82
N ILE A 22 4.10 -6.09 -3.87
CA ILE A 22 3.03 -7.09 -3.98
C ILE A 22 1.67 -6.41 -4.20
N VAL A 23 1.33 -5.38 -3.43
CA VAL A 23 0.07 -4.63 -3.62
C VAL A 23 0.03 -4.01 -5.02
N ARG A 24 1.13 -3.40 -5.47
CA ARG A 24 1.24 -2.80 -6.82
C ARG A 24 0.95 -3.83 -7.91
N GLU A 25 1.50 -5.03 -7.81
CA GLU A 25 1.22 -6.13 -8.74
C GLU A 25 -0.24 -6.57 -8.69
N LYS A 26 -0.80 -6.72 -7.48
CA LYS A 26 -2.20 -7.15 -7.32
C LYS A 26 -3.20 -6.13 -7.86
N VAL A 27 -2.92 -4.83 -7.77
CA VAL A 27 -3.81 -3.78 -8.32
C VAL A 27 -3.64 -3.57 -9.82
N ALA A 28 -2.46 -3.81 -10.39
CA ALA A 28 -2.17 -3.49 -11.80
C ALA A 28 -3.14 -4.13 -12.80
N GLY A 29 -3.70 -5.31 -12.47
CA GLY A 29 -4.69 -6.00 -13.30
C GLY A 29 -6.13 -5.99 -12.74
N LEU A 30 -6.41 -5.26 -11.67
CA LEU A 30 -7.72 -5.29 -11.01
C LEU A 30 -8.67 -4.28 -11.64
N ARG A 31 -9.60 -4.76 -12.48
CA ARG A 31 -10.60 -3.89 -13.14
C ARG A 31 -11.73 -3.48 -12.20
N TYR A 32 -12.25 -4.45 -11.44
CA TYR A 32 -13.31 -4.26 -10.47
C TYR A 32 -13.08 -5.20 -9.31
N GLY A 33 -13.05 -4.66 -8.10
CA GLY A 33 -12.78 -5.46 -6.91
C GLY A 33 -12.09 -4.66 -5.81
N VAL A 34 -11.45 -5.38 -4.89
CA VAL A 34 -10.71 -4.80 -3.76
C VAL A 34 -9.39 -5.54 -3.57
N VAL A 35 -8.38 -4.83 -3.08
CA VAL A 35 -7.21 -5.43 -2.46
C VAL A 35 -7.27 -5.12 -0.97
N GLN A 36 -7.31 -6.15 -0.15
CA GLN A 36 -7.36 -6.04 1.30
C GLN A 36 -6.00 -6.36 1.89
N ILE A 37 -5.54 -5.51 2.81
CA ILE A 37 -4.27 -5.69 3.52
C ILE A 37 -4.61 -5.92 4.98
N VAL A 38 -4.04 -6.98 5.57
CA VAL A 38 -4.21 -7.30 6.98
C VAL A 38 -2.90 -7.05 7.71
N VAL A 39 -2.99 -6.28 8.79
CA VAL A 39 -1.85 -5.91 9.62
C VAL A 39 -2.05 -6.49 11.01
N HIS A 40 -1.05 -7.21 11.51
CA HIS A 40 -0.97 -7.64 12.90
C HIS A 40 0.38 -7.23 13.47
N ASP A 41 0.40 -6.73 14.70
CA ASP A 41 1.62 -6.27 15.39
C ASP A 41 2.46 -5.27 14.55
N GLY A 42 1.79 -4.33 13.89
CA GLY A 42 2.44 -3.32 13.04
C GLY A 42 3.07 -3.87 11.74
N LYS A 43 2.90 -5.15 11.43
CA LYS A 43 3.43 -5.81 10.23
C LYS A 43 2.31 -6.30 9.34
N VAL A 44 2.47 -6.11 8.03
CA VAL A 44 1.57 -6.71 7.04
C VAL A 44 1.75 -8.23 7.08
N THR A 45 0.68 -8.94 7.41
CA THR A 45 0.68 -10.41 7.48
C THR A 45 0.00 -11.04 6.28
N GLN A 46 -0.89 -10.31 5.60
CA GLN A 46 -1.67 -10.85 4.50
C GLN A 46 -2.10 -9.75 3.53
N ILE A 47 -2.12 -10.10 2.24
CA ILE A 47 -2.63 -9.27 1.15
C ILE A 47 -3.54 -10.17 0.31
N GLU A 48 -4.81 -9.80 0.21
CA GLU A 48 -5.80 -10.52 -0.59
C GLU A 48 -6.31 -9.65 -1.73
N ARG A 49 -6.53 -10.27 -2.90
CA ARG A 49 -7.21 -9.63 -4.04
C ARG A 49 -8.55 -10.32 -4.22
N THR A 50 -9.62 -9.53 -4.24
CA THR A 50 -10.97 -10.00 -4.56
C THR A 50 -11.46 -9.31 -5.82
N GLU A 51 -11.72 -10.08 -6.87
CA GLU A 51 -12.33 -9.56 -8.09
C GLU A 51 -13.86 -9.60 -8.00
N LYS A 52 -14.50 -8.57 -8.53
CA LYS A 52 -15.95 -8.45 -8.55
C LYS A 52 -16.43 -8.33 -9.98
N THR A 53 -17.28 -9.27 -10.40
CA THR A 53 -17.97 -9.20 -11.68
C THR A 53 -19.38 -8.70 -11.45
N ARG A 54 -19.77 -7.64 -12.15
CA ARG A 54 -21.18 -7.22 -12.18
C ARG A 54 -21.90 -8.05 -13.23
N LEU A 55 -22.85 -8.86 -12.79
CA LEU A 55 -23.77 -9.54 -13.68
C LEU A 55 -24.77 -8.49 -14.17
N GLN A 56 -24.79 -8.22 -15.48
CA GLN A 56 -25.89 -7.44 -16.06
C GLN A 56 -27.15 -8.30 -15.96
N LYS A 57 -28.26 -7.65 -15.59
CA LYS A 57 -29.57 -8.28 -15.60
C LYS A 57 -30.18 -7.90 -16.94
N ASP A 58 -30.29 -8.88 -17.83
CA ASP A 58 -31.08 -8.74 -19.07
C ASP A 58 -32.56 -8.55 -18.73
#